data_AF-A0A965PR34-F1
#
_entry.id   AF-A0A965PR34-F1
#
_cell.length_a   1.000
_cell.length_b   1.000
_cell.length_c   1.000
_cell.angle_alpha   90.00
_cell.angle_beta   90.00
_cell.angle_gamma   90.00
#
_symmetry.space_group_name_H-M   'P 1'
#
loop_
_entity.id
_entity.type
_entity.pdbx_description
1 polymer ?
#
loop_
_entity_poly.entity_id
_entity_poly.type
_entity_poly.pdbx_seq_one_letter_code
_entity_poly.pdbx_strand_id
1 'polypeptide(L)'
;MIGAILNIIASILRLIPGWKEKRIDRVEGRPVSLSIWNPAQTMVRVMDGEVWYVTYFNNQPVRINSRDMLHIRGLGPDGIVGWPVLELMADALGVGMAAQEFGARFFGSGSNPSGLLMIPGAFSEEKIRNT
;
A
#
# COMPACT_ATOMS: atom_id res chain seq x y z
N MET A 1 -13.23 4.05 -14.10
CA MET A 1 -12.59 4.79 -12.99
C MET A 1 -11.76 3.88 -12.07
N ILE A 2 -12.29 2.73 -11.64
CA ILE A 2 -11.58 1.74 -10.80
C ILE A 2 -10.26 1.23 -11.42
N GLY A 3 -10.21 1.01 -12.74
CA GLY A 3 -8.99 0.55 -13.42
C GLY A 3 -7.83 1.56 -13.44
N ALA A 4 -8.12 2.87 -13.36
CA ALA A 4 -7.09 3.90 -13.25
C ALA A 4 -6.51 3.95 -11.82
N ILE A 5 -7.36 3.75 -10.81
CA ILE A 5 -6.96 3.72 -9.39
C ILE A 5 -6.12 2.46 -9.09
N LEU A 6 -6.48 1.30 -9.63
CA LEU A 6 -5.67 0.08 -9.52
C LEU A 6 -4.30 0.23 -10.17
N ASN A 7 -4.22 0.91 -11.32
CA ASN A 7 -2.95 1.22 -11.98
C ASN A 7 -2.11 2.25 -11.21
N ILE A 8 -2.74 3.24 -10.57
CA ILE A 8 -2.05 4.21 -9.71
C ILE A 8 -1.54 3.53 -8.44
N ILE A 9 -2.34 2.68 -7.80
CA ILE A 9 -1.91 1.89 -6.63
C ILE A 9 -0.78 0.93 -7.01
N ALA A 10 -0.88 0.23 -8.15
CA ALA A 10 0.18 -0.62 -8.67
C ALA A 10 1.45 0.17 -9.06
N SER A 11 1.31 1.41 -9.54
CA SER A 11 2.43 2.29 -9.86
C SER A 11 3.08 2.88 -8.60
N ILE A 12 2.31 3.13 -7.53
CA ILE A 12 2.81 3.55 -6.22
C ILE A 12 3.52 2.38 -5.53
N LEU A 13 2.98 1.16 -5.62
CA LEU A 13 3.62 -0.08 -5.16
C LEU A 13 5.00 -0.30 -5.81
N ARG A 14 5.21 0.14 -7.06
CA ARG A 14 6.53 0.10 -7.74
C ARG A 14 7.54 1.12 -7.21
N LEU A 15 7.09 2.14 -6.46
CA LEU A 15 7.91 3.28 -6.03
C LEU A 15 8.24 3.28 -4.53
N ILE A 16 7.66 2.39 -3.71
CA ILE A 16 7.98 2.30 -2.27
C ILE A 16 9.41 1.76 -2.11
N PRO A 17 10.39 2.57 -1.68
CA PRO A 17 11.77 2.16 -1.55
C PRO A 17 11.95 1.41 -0.24
N GLY A 18 11.62 0.12 -0.23
CA GLY A 18 11.85 -0.77 0.91
C GLY A 18 11.96 -2.25 0.54
N TRP A 19 11.83 -2.57 -0.75
CA TRP A 19 11.74 -3.91 -1.29
C TRP A 19 12.55 -3.95 -2.58
N LYS A 20 13.87 -3.85 -2.47
CA LYS A 20 14.76 -4.03 -3.62
C LYS A 20 15.78 -5.09 -3.24
N GLU A 21 15.62 -6.26 -3.82
CA GLU A 21 16.60 -7.33 -3.77
C GLU A 21 17.49 -7.20 -4.99
N LYS A 22 18.79 -7.05 -4.76
CA LYS A 22 19.80 -7.05 -5.81
C LYS A 22 20.75 -8.21 -5.59
N ARG A 23 20.80 -9.13 -6.55
CA ARG A 23 21.81 -10.19 -6.54
C ARG A 23 23.15 -9.58 -6.91
N ILE A 24 24.19 -10.00 -6.18
CA ILE A 24 25.57 -9.70 -6.49
C ILE A 24 26.07 -10.83 -7.39
N ASP A 25 26.29 -10.53 -8.66
CA ASP A 25 26.90 -11.48 -9.58
C ASP A 25 28.41 -11.37 -9.43
N ARG A 26 29.08 -12.51 -9.26
CA ARG A 26 30.53 -12.59 -9.07
C ARG A 26 31.18 -13.40 -10.17
N VAL A 27 32.34 -12.95 -10.64
CA VAL A 27 33.27 -13.71 -11.49
C VAL A 27 34.60 -13.76 -10.73
N GLU A 28 35.14 -14.96 -10.51
CA GLU A 28 36.36 -15.18 -9.70
C GLU A 28 36.31 -14.53 -8.30
N GLY A 29 35.12 -14.54 -7.68
CA GLY A 29 34.89 -13.96 -6.34
C GLY A 29 34.75 -12.43 -6.32
N ARG A 30 35.04 -11.73 -7.41
CA ARG A 30 34.85 -10.28 -7.53
C ARG A 30 33.43 -9.95 -7.99
N PRO A 31 32.71 -9.03 -7.31
CA PRO A 31 31.44 -8.51 -7.80
C PRO A 31 31.62 -7.86 -9.17
N VAL A 32 30.88 -8.32 -10.17
CA VAL A 32 30.93 -7.78 -11.55
C VAL A 32 29.63 -7.07 -11.94
N SER A 33 28.49 -7.47 -11.40
CA SER A 33 27.20 -6.82 -11.67
C SER A 33 26.23 -6.95 -10.51
N LEU A 34 25.23 -6.05 -10.52
CA LEU A 34 24.07 -6.10 -9.64
C LEU A 34 22.82 -6.29 -10.48
N SER A 35 22.18 -7.45 -10.34
CA SER A 35 20.94 -7.78 -11.02
C SER A 35 19.75 -7.53 -10.09
N ILE A 36 18.74 -6.80 -10.53
CA ILE A 36 17.51 -6.54 -9.75
C ILE A 36 16.59 -7.75 -9.86
N TRP A 37 16.12 -8.26 -8.73
CA TRP A 37 15.16 -9.35 -8.65
C TRP A 37 13.80 -8.86 -8.17
N ASN A 38 12.73 -9.54 -8.59
CA ASN A 38 11.38 -9.22 -8.19
C ASN A 38 11.14 -9.72 -6.74
N PRO A 39 11.00 -8.81 -5.76
CA PRO A 39 10.81 -9.21 -4.36
C PRO A 39 9.49 -9.95 -4.13
N ALA A 40 8.45 -9.73 -4.97
CA ALA A 40 7.17 -10.42 -4.82
C ALA A 40 7.25 -11.92 -5.13
N GLN A 41 8.32 -12.37 -5.79
CA GLN A 41 8.57 -13.77 -6.13
C GLN A 41 9.71 -14.39 -5.32
N THR A 42 10.33 -13.61 -4.43
CA THR A 42 11.41 -14.07 -3.58
C THR A 42 10.90 -14.30 -2.17
N MET A 43 11.29 -15.43 -1.58
CA MET A 43 11.02 -15.77 -0.20
C MET A 43 12.32 -15.85 0.59
N VAL A 44 12.34 -15.18 1.74
CA VAL A 44 13.42 -15.32 2.71
C VAL A 44 13.19 -16.59 3.54
N ARG A 45 14.26 -17.37 3.73
CA ARG A 45 14.29 -18.58 4.56
C ARG A 45 15.54 -18.57 5.42
N VAL A 46 15.40 -18.98 6.67
CA VAL A 46 16.54 -19.21 7.56
C VAL A 46 16.79 -20.71 7.59
N MET A 47 17.99 -21.14 7.19
CA MET A 47 18.42 -22.54 7.16
C MET A 47 19.80 -22.62 7.78
N ASP A 48 19.97 -23.46 8.80
CA ASP A 48 21.24 -23.66 9.52
C ASP A 48 21.88 -22.36 10.07
N GLY A 49 21.04 -21.41 10.49
CA GLY A 49 21.47 -20.10 10.99
C GLY A 49 21.86 -19.10 9.89
N GLU A 50 21.82 -19.49 8.62
CA GLU A 50 22.06 -18.61 7.49
C GLU A 50 20.77 -18.19 6.80
N VAL A 51 20.75 -16.94 6.33
CA VAL A 51 19.64 -16.41 5.53
C VAL A 51 19.83 -16.76 4.07
N TRP A 52 18.79 -17.35 3.47
CA TRP A 52 18.68 -17.73 2.08
C TRP A 52 17.49 -17.05 1.42
N TYR A 53 17.64 -16.73 0.14
CA TYR A 53 16.61 -16.18 -0.72
C TYR A 53 16.23 -17.23 -1.75
N VAL A 54 14.96 -17.63 -1.75
CA VAL A 54 14.40 -18.57 -2.72
C VAL A 54 13.57 -17.78 -3.71
N THR A 55 14.01 -17.71 -4.95
CA THR A 55 13.34 -16.97 -6.03
C THR A 55 13.17 -17.87 -7.25
N TYR A 56 12.52 -17.38 -8.30
CA TYR A 56 12.33 -18.12 -9.54
C TYR A 56 13.07 -17.44 -10.70
N PHE A 57 13.88 -18.21 -11.41
CA PHE A 57 14.51 -17.80 -12.66
C PHE A 57 14.15 -18.79 -13.74
N ASN A 58 13.59 -18.31 -14.86
CA ASN A 58 13.12 -19.18 -15.95
C ASN A 58 12.23 -20.33 -15.44
N ASN A 59 11.31 -20.02 -14.52
CA ASN A 59 10.41 -20.99 -13.87
C ASN A 59 11.09 -22.06 -13.01
N GLN A 60 12.39 -21.94 -12.73
CA GLN A 60 13.12 -22.84 -11.84
C GLN A 60 13.40 -22.15 -10.51
N PRO A 61 13.22 -22.84 -9.37
CA PRO A 61 13.56 -22.30 -8.07
C PRO A 61 15.08 -22.18 -7.93
N VAL A 62 15.56 -20.98 -7.62
CA VAL A 62 16.97 -20.69 -7.37
C VAL A 62 17.13 -20.26 -5.92
N ARG A 63 18.14 -20.81 -5.25
CA ARG A 63 18.51 -20.43 -3.88
C ARG A 63 19.76 -19.54 -3.93
N ILE A 64 19.68 -18.38 -3.30
CA ILE A 64 20.77 -17.40 -3.24
C ILE A 64 21.11 -17.18 -1.77
N ASN A 65 22.38 -17.33 -1.40
CA ASN A 65 22.83 -17.09 -0.03
C ASN A 65 22.82 -15.57 0.25
N SER A 66 22.63 -15.19 1.51
CA SER A 66 22.66 -13.77 1.91
C SER A 66 23.94 -13.02 1.56
N ARG A 67 25.07 -13.72 1.43
CA ARG A 67 26.36 -13.13 0.99
C ARG A 67 26.34 -12.63 -0.47
N ASP A 68 25.42 -13.16 -1.28
CA ASP A 68 25.29 -12.85 -2.71
C ASP A 68 23.99 -12.09 -3.02
N MET A 69 23.28 -11.60 -1.98
CA MET A 69 22.05 -10.82 -2.12
C MET A 69 22.10 -9.57 -1.25
N LEU A 70 22.07 -8.40 -1.88
CA LEU A 70 21.78 -7.14 -1.22
C LEU A 70 20.27 -7.00 -1.06
N HIS A 71 19.80 -7.28 0.15
CA HIS A 71 18.41 -7.06 0.55
C HIS A 71 18.30 -5.72 1.29
N ILE A 72 17.66 -4.74 0.66
CA ILE A 72 17.29 -3.49 1.32
C ILE A 72 15.99 -3.74 2.07
N ARG A 73 16.07 -3.79 3.41
CA ARG A 73 14.95 -4.07 4.31
C ARG A 73 14.37 -2.79 4.88
N GLY A 74 13.04 -2.76 5.05
CA GLY A 74 12.38 -1.79 5.92
C GLY A 74 12.58 -2.12 7.40
N LEU A 75 12.02 -1.27 8.27
CA LEU A 75 11.94 -1.54 9.72
C LEU A 75 11.16 -2.83 9.97
N GLY A 76 11.64 -3.67 10.89
CA GLY A 76 11.03 -4.95 11.23
C GLY A 76 11.54 -5.49 12.56
N PRO A 77 10.89 -6.53 13.13
CA PRO A 77 11.13 -6.98 14.48
C PRO A 77 12.36 -7.89 14.60
N ASP A 78 12.68 -8.63 13.53
CA ASP A 78 13.72 -9.65 13.49
C ASP A 78 14.96 -9.21 12.68
N GLY A 79 14.88 -8.07 11.99
CA GLY A 79 15.90 -7.58 11.07
C GLY A 79 16.09 -8.43 9.81
N ILE A 80 15.27 -9.46 9.60
CA ILE A 80 15.31 -10.38 8.45
C ILE A 80 14.25 -9.99 7.43
N VAL A 81 13.04 -9.67 7.89
CA VAL A 81 11.92 -9.22 7.06
C VAL A 81 11.36 -7.91 7.62
N GLY A 82 11.12 -6.94 6.74
CA GLY A 82 10.49 -5.67 7.11
C GLY A 82 9.00 -5.84 7.41
N TRP A 83 8.44 -4.92 8.19
CA TRP A 83 7.00 -4.86 8.41
C TRP A 83 6.23 -4.64 7.09
N PRO A 84 5.05 -5.25 6.95
CA PRO A 84 4.16 -4.96 5.84
C PRO A 84 3.50 -3.58 6.08
N VAL A 85 4.22 -2.50 5.77
CA VAL A 85 3.78 -1.11 6.01
C VAL A 85 2.38 -0.84 5.43
N LEU A 86 2.05 -1.45 4.29
CA LEU A 86 0.73 -1.32 3.68
C LEU A 86 -0.37 -1.94 4.54
N GLU A 87 -0.12 -3.10 5.13
CA GLU A 87 -1.08 -3.74 6.04
C GLU A 87 -1.23 -2.92 7.32
N LEU A 88 -0.11 -2.39 7.84
CA LEU A 88 -0.12 -1.49 9.00
C LEU A 88 -0.91 -0.20 8.74
N MET A 89 -0.90 0.31 7.51
CA MET A 89 -1.61 1.53 7.10
C MET A 89 -3.00 1.27 6.52
N ALA A 90 -3.44 0.01 6.40
CA ALA A 90 -4.66 -0.34 5.68
C ALA A 90 -5.91 0.34 6.24
N ASP A 91 -6.02 0.44 7.57
CA ASP A 91 -7.15 1.09 8.23
C ASP A 91 -7.20 2.60 7.95
N ALA A 92 -6.06 3.28 8.11
CA ALA A 92 -5.95 4.71 7.82
C ALA A 92 -6.27 5.03 6.34
N LEU A 93 -5.82 4.18 5.41
CA LEU A 93 -6.17 4.29 4.00
C LEU A 93 -7.68 4.06 3.78
N GLY A 94 -8.28 3.07 4.44
CA GLY A 94 -9.70 2.79 4.36
C GLY A 94 -10.55 3.98 4.82
N VAL A 95 -10.21 4.59 5.96
CA VAL A 95 -10.86 5.79 6.47
C VAL A 95 -10.70 6.97 5.50
N GLY A 96 -9.49 7.19 4.98
CA GLY A 96 -9.22 8.24 3.99
C GLY A 96 -10.06 8.08 2.73
N MET A 97 -10.16 6.86 2.20
CA MET A 97 -10.99 6.56 1.02
C MET A 97 -12.48 6.81 1.28
N ALA A 98 -12.99 6.37 2.44
CA ALA A 98 -14.38 6.62 2.81
C ALA A 98 -14.69 8.11 2.96
N ALA A 99 -13.78 8.88 3.55
CA ALA A 99 -13.90 10.33 3.68
C ALA A 99 -13.90 11.03 2.30
N GLN A 100 -13.04 10.60 1.38
CA GLN A 100 -13.00 11.13 0.01
C GLN A 100 -14.29 10.84 -0.76
N GLU A 101 -14.79 9.60 -0.69
CA GLU A 101 -16.06 9.22 -1.32
C GLU A 101 -17.24 10.02 -0.73
N PHE A 102 -17.28 10.17 0.59
CA PHE A 102 -18.29 10.99 1.26
C PHE A 102 -18.22 12.45 0.79
N GLY A 103 -17.03 13.06 0.77
CA GLY A 103 -16.84 14.43 0.31
C GLY A 103 -17.27 14.61 -1.15
N ALA A 104 -16.88 13.68 -2.03
CA ALA A 104 -17.27 13.72 -3.44
C ALA A 104 -18.80 13.68 -3.62
N ARG A 105 -19.51 12.85 -2.86
CA ARG A 105 -20.99 12.80 -2.89
C ARG A 105 -21.61 14.03 -2.27
N PHE A 106 -21.09 14.49 -1.14
CA PHE A 106 -21.58 15.66 -0.41
C PHE A 106 -21.53 16.92 -1.29
N PHE A 107 -20.41 17.15 -1.99
CA PHE A 107 -20.21 18.33 -2.84
C PHE A 107 -20.70 18.14 -4.29
N GLY A 108 -20.68 16.92 -4.83
CA GLY A 108 -21.05 16.64 -6.22
C GLY A 108 -22.55 16.49 -6.47
N SER A 109 -23.31 15.96 -5.51
CA SER A 109 -24.77 15.75 -5.62
C SER A 109 -25.61 16.76 -4.85
N GLY A 110 -24.97 17.71 -4.14
CA GLY A 110 -25.66 18.69 -3.32
C GLY A 110 -26.26 18.05 -2.07
N SER A 111 -25.57 18.18 -0.93
CA SER A 111 -26.14 17.90 0.37
C SER A 111 -27.30 18.84 0.65
N ASN A 112 -28.51 18.38 0.33
CA ASN A 112 -29.74 19.01 0.76
C ASN A 112 -30.21 18.29 2.04
N PRO A 113 -29.79 18.72 3.24
CA PRO A 113 -30.48 18.27 4.45
C PRO A 113 -31.91 18.82 4.39
N SER A 114 -32.86 18.00 3.96
CA SER A 114 -34.29 18.32 4.06
C SER A 114 -34.72 18.15 5.51
N GLY A 115 -34.42 19.14 6.35
CA GLY A 115 -35.00 19.24 7.69
C GLY A 115 -36.40 19.86 7.57
N LEU A 116 -37.44 19.12 7.95
CA LEU A 116 -38.77 19.69 8.19
C LEU A 116 -38.85 20.14 9.65
N LEU A 117 -38.89 21.44 9.89
CA LEU A 117 -39.23 21.99 11.19
C LEU A 117 -40.75 21.83 11.40
N MET A 118 -41.17 20.74 12.03
CA MET A 118 -42.57 20.60 12.49
C MET A 118 -42.74 21.34 13.80
N ILE A 119 -43.38 22.51 13.75
CA ILE A 119 -43.88 23.18 14.95
C ILE A 119 -45.34 22.73 15.15
N PRO A 120 -45.71 22.15 16.31
CA PRO A 120 -47.10 21.81 16.61
C PRO A 120 -47.91 23.09 16.85
N GLY A 121 -48.74 23.45 15.87
CA GLY A 121 -49.68 24.59 15.95
C GLY A 121 -49.75 25.38 14.65
N ALA A 122 -50.95 25.83 14.26
CA ALA A 122 -51.14 26.65 13.06
C ALA A 122 -50.48 28.02 13.24
N PHE A 123 -49.63 28.44 12.29
CA PHE A 123 -49.12 29.80 12.25
C PHE A 123 -50.25 30.76 11.87
N SER A 124 -50.46 31.82 12.64
CA SER A 124 -51.24 32.98 12.16
C SER A 124 -50.43 33.71 11.09
N GLU A 125 -51.11 34.23 10.05
CA GLU A 125 -50.50 34.90 8.89
C GLU A 125 -49.54 36.05 9.26
N GLU A 126 -49.73 36.63 10.45
CA GLU A 126 -48.89 37.70 10.99
C GLU A 126 -47.44 37.27 11.28
N LYS A 127 -47.22 35.98 11.59
CA LYS A 127 -45.89 35.46 11.96
C LYS A 127 -45.01 35.08 10.77
N ILE A 128 -45.60 34.87 9.59
CA ILE A 128 -44.89 34.45 8.37
C ILE A 128 -44.24 35.65 7.67
N ARG A 129 -44.74 36.88 7.87
CA ARG A 129 -44.29 38.07 7.14
C ARG A 129 -43.01 38.74 7.69
N ASN A 130 -42.53 38.34 8.87
CA ASN A 130 -41.40 38.98 9.55
C ASN A 130 -40.18 38.04 9.78
N THR A 131 -40.01 37.01 8.96
CA THR A 131 -38.77 36.21 8.91
C THR A 131 -38.14 36.29 7.53
#